data_AF-H8KXA3-F1
#
_entry.id   AF-H8KXA3-F1
#
_cell.length_a   1.000
_cell.length_b   1.000
_cell.length_c   1.000
_cell.angle_alpha   90.00
_cell.angle_beta   90.00
_cell.angle_gamma   90.00
#
_symmetry.space_group_name_H-M   'P 1'
#
loop_
_entity.id
_entity.type
_entity.pdbx_description
1 polymer ?
#
loop_
_entity_poly.entity_id
_entity_poly.type
_entity_poly.pdbx_seq_one_letter_code
_entity_poly.pdbx_strand_id
1 'polypeptide(L)' 'MKFKLDRSQFQAYNYAESKKHSVYYKYLPWQERLRIAFYLNSIAYNYPLNNPPQMDKSAFTIKKR' A
#
# COMPACT_ATOMS: atom_id res chain seq x y z
N MET A 1 -18.90 -19.37 -16.56
CA MET A 1 -18.20 -19.16 -15.25
C MET A 1 -18.80 -17.94 -14.58
N LYS A 2 -19.30 -18.07 -13.35
CA LYS A 2 -20.02 -17.01 -12.63
C LYS A 2 -19.05 -16.28 -11.71
N PHE A 3 -18.41 -15.22 -12.21
CA PHE A 3 -17.54 -14.37 -11.40
C PHE A 3 -18.42 -13.58 -10.42
N LYS A 4 -18.59 -14.11 -9.21
CA LYS A 4 -19.31 -13.43 -8.13
C LYS A 4 -18.33 -12.55 -7.39
N LEU A 5 -18.57 -11.24 -7.37
CA LEU A 5 -17.80 -10.30 -6.57
C LEU A 5 -17.92 -10.71 -5.08
N ASP A 6 -16.81 -11.11 -4.48
CA ASP A 6 -16.76 -11.38 -3.05
C ASP A 6 -16.71 -10.04 -2.30
N ARG A 7 -17.80 -9.74 -1.58
CA ARG A 7 -18.00 -8.49 -0.85
C ARG A 7 -17.53 -8.58 0.61
N SER A 8 -17.08 -9.75 1.04
CA SER A 8 -16.66 -10.00 2.43
C SER A 8 -15.40 -9.25 2.84
N GLN A 9 -14.56 -8.85 1.88
CA GLN A 9 -13.32 -8.13 2.16
C GLN A 9 -13.46 -6.60 2.18
N PHE A 10 -14.58 -6.07 1.66
CA PHE A 10 -14.83 -4.63 1.65
C PHE A 10 -15.54 -4.22 2.95
N GLN A 11 -14.75 -3.83 3.96
CA GLN A 11 -15.28 -3.16 5.14
C GLN A 11 -15.54 -1.68 4.80
N ALA A 12 -16.80 -1.26 4.88
CA ALA A 12 -17.18 0.14 4.77
C ALA A 12 -16.81 0.87 6.07
N TYR A 13 -15.55 1.26 6.23
CA TYR A 13 -15.11 2.03 7.39
C TYR A 13 -15.86 3.37 7.45
N ASN A 14 -16.36 3.74 8.62
CA ASN A 14 -16.88 5.08 8.84
C ASN A 14 -15.72 6.08 8.76
N TYR A 15 -15.93 7.26 8.15
CA TYR A 15 -14.91 8.30 8.00
C TYR A 15 -14.20 8.62 9.33
N ALA A 16 -14.96 8.61 10.42
CA ALA A 16 -14.45 8.82 11.78
C ALA A 16 -13.47 7.75 12.26
N GLU A 17 -13.64 6.49 11.84
CA GLU A 17 -12.75 5.38 12.20
C GLU A 17 -11.49 5.37 11.33
N SER A 18 -11.63 5.66 10.02
CA SER A 18 -10.50 5.80 9.10
C SER A 18 -9.54 6.92 9.54
N LYS A 19 -10.08 7.98 10.16
CA LYS A 19 -9.31 9.09 10.76
C LYS A 19 -8.43 8.65 11.94
N LYS A 20 -8.76 7.57 12.65
CA LYS A 20 -7.95 7.07 13.78
C LYS A 20 -6.66 6.40 13.30
N HIS A 21 -6.69 5.72 12.16
CA HIS A 21 -5.50 5.07 11.60
C HIS A 21 -4.43 6.07 11.14
N SER A 22 -4.83 7.23 10.59
CA SER A 22 -3.87 8.27 10.19
C SER A 22 -3.13 8.88 11.38
N VAL A 23 -3.82 9.03 12.52
CA VAL A 23 -3.22 9.48 13.79
C VAL A 23 -2.19 8.48 14.28
N TYR A 24 -2.50 7.18 14.25
CA TYR A 24 -1.57 6.12 14.63
C TYR A 24 -0.27 6.14 13.81
N TYR A 25 -0.37 6.19 12.47
CA TYR A 25 0.82 6.21 11.60
C TYR A 25 1.65 7.50 11.73
N LYS A 26 1.04 8.61 12.18
CA LYS A 26 1.73 9.90 12.34
C LYS A 26 2.80 9.85 13.43
N TYR A 27 2.60 9.05 14.48
CA TYR A 27 3.53 8.94 15.60
C TYR A 27 4.63 7.89 15.39
N LEU A 28 4.50 7.03 14.37
CA LEU A 28 5.52 6.03 14.06
C LEU A 28 6.77 6.67 13.44
N PRO A 29 7.98 6.13 13.66
CA PRO A 29 9.17 6.50 12.90
C PRO A 29 8.97 6.21 11.40
N TRP A 30 9.60 7.01 10.54
CA TRP A 30 9.41 6.91 9.09
C TRP A 30 9.82 5.54 8.53
N GLN A 31 10.79 4.87 9.16
CA GLN A 31 11.24 3.52 8.80
C GLN A 31 10.11 2.50 8.94
N GLU A 32 9.35 2.56 10.03
CA GLU A 32 8.21 1.68 10.26
C GLU A 32 7.08 2.00 9.29
N ARG A 33 6.82 3.28 9.01
CA ARG A 33 5.84 3.68 7.98
C ARG A 33 6.17 3.09 6.61
N LEU A 34 7.45 3.12 6.22
CA LEU A 34 7.89 2.54 4.95
C LEU A 34 7.74 1.01 4.93
N ARG A 35 8.05 0.32 6.04
CA ARG A 35 7.84 -1.13 6.13
C ARG A 35 6.36 -1.52 6.01
N ILE A 36 5.49 -0.76 6.67
CA ILE A 36 4.04 -0.97 6.60
C ILE A 36 3.54 -0.72 5.19
N ALA A 37 3.94 0.40 4.57
CA ALA A 37 3.56 0.70 3.19
C ALA A 37 4.06 -0.38 2.21
N PHE A 38 5.29 -0.86 2.40
CA PHE A 38 5.86 -1.94 1.60
C PHE A 38 5.06 -3.24 1.73
N TYR A 39 4.70 -3.62 2.96
CA TYR A 39 3.84 -4.78 3.22
C TYR A 39 2.45 -4.65 2.57
N LEU A 40 1.78 -3.51 2.73
CA LEU A 40 0.48 -3.26 2.12
C LEU A 40 0.53 -3.32 0.60
N ASN A 41 1.61 -2.79 -0.01
CA ASN A 41 1.83 -2.89 -1.44
C ASN A 41 2.05 -4.34 -1.89
N SER A 42 2.76 -5.16 -1.10
CA SER A 42 2.98 -6.58 -1.42
C SER A 42 1.66 -7.38 -1.48
N ILE A 43 0.72 -7.07 -0.59
CA ILE A 43 -0.62 -7.65 -0.60
C ILE A 43 -1.41 -7.16 -1.81
N ALA A 44 -1.41 -5.84 -2.05
CA ALA A 44 -2.21 -5.23 -3.12
C ALA A 44 -1.78 -5.71 -4.52
N TYR A 45 -0.48 -5.87 -4.74
CA TYR A 45 0.09 -6.28 -6.03
C TYR A 45 0.57 -7.73 -6.05
N ASN A 46 0.28 -8.50 -4.99
CA ASN A 46 0.57 -9.92 -4.86
C ASN A 46 2.01 -10.31 -5.23
N TYR A 47 3.00 -9.66 -4.62
CA TYR A 47 4.42 -9.99 -4.80
C TYR A 47 5.08 -10.41 -3.48
N PRO A 48 6.12 -11.27 -3.52
CA PRO A 48 6.83 -11.69 -2.32
C PRO A 48 7.64 -10.53 -1.72
N LEU A 49 7.51 -10.33 -0.40
CA LEU A 49 8.18 -9.24 0.34
C LEU A 49 9.71 -9.26 0.17
N ASN A 50 10.29 -10.46 0.08
CA ASN A 50 11.74 -10.67 -0.04
C ASN A 50 12.25 -10.51 -1.48
N ASN A 51 11.35 -10.46 -2.46
CA ASN A 51 11.72 -10.31 -3.87
C ASN A 51 10.71 -9.42 -4.60
N PRO A 52 10.69 -8.12 -4.28
CA PRO A 52 9.77 -7.19 -4.91
C PRO A 52 10.10 -6.98 -6.39
N PRO A 53 9.10 -6.68 -7.23
CA PRO A 53 9.31 -6.35 -8.63
C PRO A 53 10.20 -5.12 -8.78
N GLN A 54 11.14 -5.16 -9.72
CA GLN A 54 12.03 -4.05 -9.98
C GLN A 54 11.28 -2.92 -10.69
N MET A 55 11.48 -1.70 -10.21
CA MET A 55 10.91 -0.51 -10.83
C MET A 55 11.60 -0.24 -12.17
N ASP A 56 10.83 -0.14 -13.24
CA ASP A 56 11.33 0.37 -14.52
C ASP A 56 11.58 1.88 -14.40
N LYS A 57 12.84 2.28 -14.55
CA LYS A 57 13.29 3.67 -14.45
C LYS A 57 13.33 4.36 -15.82
N SER A 58 12.99 3.66 -16.90
CA SER A 58 13.04 4.20 -18.27
C SER A 58 11.99 5.29 -18.51
N ALA A 59 10.84 5.21 -17.85
CA ALA A 59 9.72 6.14 -18.04
C ALA A 59 9.94 7.53 -17.40
N PHE A 60 10.82 7.64 -16.40
CA PHE A 60 11.02 8.88 -15.64
C PHE A 60 12.47 9.34 -15.73
N THR A 61 12.74 10.30 -16.62
CA THR A 61 14.05 10.96 -16.74
C THR A 61 14.03 12.31 -16.04
N ILE A 62 14.85 12.45 -15.00
CA ILE A 62 15.13 13.76 -14.38
C ILE A 62 16.21 14.43 -15.24
N LYS A 63 15.84 15.48 -15.98
CA LYS A 63 16.83 16.34 -16.64
C LYS A 63 17.63 17.08 -15.55
N LYS A 64 18.94 16.81 -15.47
CA LYS A 64 19.86 17.65 -14.69
C LYS A 64 19.91 19.05 -15.33
N ARG A 65 19.80 20.08 -14.50
CA ARG A 65 20.15 21.46 -14.87
C ARG A 65 21.65 21.66 -14.71
#